data_AF-A0A976SJ85-F1
#
_entry.id   AF-A0A976SJ85-F1
#
_cell.length_a   1.000
_cell.length_b   1.000
_cell.length_c   1.000
_cell.angle_alpha   90.00
_cell.angle_beta   90.00
_cell.angle_gamma   90.00
#
_symmetry.space_group_name_H-M   'P 1'
#
loop_
_entity.id
_entity.type
_entity.pdbx_description
1 polymer ?
#
loop_
_entity_poly.entity_id
_entity_poly.type
_entity_poly.pdbx_seq_one_letter_code
_entity_poly.pdbx_strand_id
1 'polypeptide(L)'
;MFLSILLRAKYGPSKGRGPLLGKFAPIGFKKGFGAVGLGKHTKKGFFLINKMLVPNLHVPEVINENLKPYVSPKTPRLKPFKHPYPY
;
A
#
# COMPACT_ATOMS: atom_id res chain seq x y z
N MET A 1 -20.82 -8.84 -27.92
CA MET A 1 -20.45 -7.42 -28.04
C MET A 1 -21.55 -6.44 -27.59
N PHE A 2 -22.83 -6.81 -27.57
CA PHE A 2 -23.92 -5.88 -27.19
C PHE A 2 -24.00 -5.53 -25.69
N LEU A 3 -23.63 -6.46 -24.78
CA LEU A 3 -23.74 -6.22 -23.33
C LEU A 3 -22.75 -5.16 -22.79
N SER A 4 -21.58 -5.00 -23.43
CA SER A 4 -20.56 -4.03 -23.04
C SER A 4 -20.94 -2.57 -23.33
N ILE A 5 -21.80 -2.34 -24.33
CA ILE A 5 -22.30 -1.00 -24.70
C ILE A 5 -23.34 -0.53 -23.66
N LEU A 6 -24.20 -1.45 -23.19
CA LEU A 6 -25.18 -1.20 -22.12
C LEU A 6 -24.54 -0.92 -20.75
N LEU A 7 -23.41 -1.58 -20.44
CA LEU A 7 -22.73 -1.44 -19.14
C LEU A 7 -21.65 -0.34 -19.09
N ARG A 8 -21.44 0.42 -20.17
CA ARG A 8 -20.46 1.54 -20.25
C ARG A 8 -19.04 1.16 -19.78
N ALA A 9 -18.64 -0.12 -19.90
CA ALA A 9 -17.27 -0.52 -19.59
C ALA A 9 -16.33 0.00 -20.67
N LYS A 10 -15.24 0.68 -20.25
CA LYS A 10 -14.23 1.19 -21.20
C LYS A 10 -13.48 0.05 -21.93
N TYR A 11 -13.47 -1.15 -21.37
CA TYR A 11 -12.78 -2.31 -21.93
C TYR A 11 -13.66 -3.56 -21.83
N GLY A 12 -13.73 -4.33 -22.91
CA GLY A 12 -14.53 -5.55 -23.00
C GLY A 12 -13.82 -6.79 -22.40
N PRO A 13 -14.56 -7.88 -22.16
CA PRO A 13 -14.07 -9.09 -21.49
C PRO A 13 -12.94 -9.86 -22.22
N SER A 14 -12.64 -9.53 -23.49
CA SER A 14 -11.67 -10.27 -24.32
C SER A 14 -10.27 -9.65 -24.40
N LYS A 15 -9.98 -8.54 -23.71
CA LYS A 15 -8.65 -7.89 -23.78
C LYS A 15 -7.72 -8.38 -22.67
N GLY A 16 -7.39 -9.68 -22.63
CA GLY A 16 -6.59 -10.38 -21.60
C GLY A 16 -5.26 -9.71 -21.17
N ARG A 17 -5.35 -8.57 -20.46
CA ARG A 17 -4.26 -7.65 -20.12
C ARG A 17 -4.11 -7.52 -18.59
N GLY A 18 -4.26 -8.63 -17.88
CA GLY A 18 -4.10 -8.68 -16.42
C GLY A 18 -5.40 -8.49 -15.62
N PRO A 19 -5.29 -8.25 -14.30
CA PRO A 19 -6.43 -8.29 -13.37
C PRO A 19 -7.44 -7.17 -13.61
N LEU A 20 -8.72 -7.43 -13.32
CA LEU A 20 -9.76 -6.42 -13.42
C LEU A 20 -9.54 -5.30 -12.40
N LEU A 21 -9.33 -4.09 -12.90
CA LEU A 21 -9.18 -2.85 -12.13
C LEU A 21 -10.40 -1.96 -12.32
N GLY A 22 -10.69 -1.12 -11.33
CA GLY A 22 -11.76 -0.11 -11.42
C GLY A 22 -11.62 0.86 -12.61
N LYS A 23 -10.42 1.00 -13.17
CA LYS A 23 -10.15 1.81 -14.38
C LYS A 23 -10.73 1.20 -15.66
N PHE A 24 -10.86 -0.13 -15.71
CA PHE A 24 -11.24 -0.88 -16.90
C PHE A 24 -12.67 -1.43 -16.84
N ALA A 25 -13.22 -1.47 -15.64
CA ALA A 25 -14.52 -2.05 -15.35
C ALA A 25 -15.71 -1.14 -15.74
N PRO A 26 -16.93 -1.68 -15.83
CA PRO A 26 -18.16 -0.92 -16.04
C PRO A 26 -18.45 0.10 -14.95
N ILE A 27 -19.35 1.03 -15.26
CA ILE A 27 -19.83 2.02 -14.29
C ILE A 27 -20.49 1.30 -13.10
N GLY A 28 -20.08 1.65 -11.87
CA GLY A 28 -20.52 1.00 -10.64
C GLY A 28 -19.52 0.00 -10.03
N PHE A 29 -18.57 -0.52 -10.81
CA PHE A 29 -17.50 -1.35 -10.26
C PHE A 29 -16.42 -0.47 -9.61
N LYS A 30 -16.46 -0.36 -8.29
CA LYS A 30 -15.48 0.38 -7.49
C LYS A 30 -14.55 -0.60 -6.79
N LYS A 31 -13.27 -0.59 -7.14
CA LYS A 31 -12.21 -1.39 -6.50
C LYS A 31 -11.08 -0.48 -6.04
N GLY A 32 -10.70 -0.60 -4.76
CA GLY A 32 -9.54 0.09 -4.19
C GLY A 32 -8.21 -0.56 -4.57
N PHE A 33 -7.10 0.12 -4.24
CA PHE A 33 -5.73 -0.31 -4.55
C PHE A 33 -4.93 -0.79 -3.32
N GLY A 34 -5.62 -1.27 -2.28
CA GLY A 34 -4.97 -1.79 -1.07
C GLY A 34 -4.55 -0.74 -0.04
N ALA A 35 -5.03 0.50 -0.17
CA ALA A 35 -4.85 1.51 0.87
C ALA A 35 -5.60 1.11 2.15
N VAL A 36 -5.00 1.38 3.32
CA VAL A 36 -5.59 1.12 4.64
C VAL A 36 -6.78 2.03 4.89
N GLY A 37 -7.85 1.49 5.49
CA GLY A 37 -9.05 2.25 5.83
C GLY A 37 -8.81 3.21 6.99
N LEU A 38 -9.01 4.51 6.77
CA LEU A 38 -8.74 5.58 7.76
C LEU A 38 -9.95 5.98 8.60
N GLY A 39 -11.10 5.33 8.42
CA GLY A 39 -12.35 5.79 9.01
C GLY A 39 -13.57 5.10 8.44
N LYS A 40 -14.72 5.76 8.50
CA LYS A 40 -16.00 5.18 8.11
C LYS A 40 -16.83 6.10 7.23
N HIS A 41 -17.61 5.51 6.33
CA HIS A 41 -18.64 6.21 5.59
C HIS A 41 -19.85 6.51 6.49
N THR A 42 -20.49 7.66 6.26
CA THR A 42 -21.73 8.07 6.92
C THR A 42 -22.95 7.66 6.08
N LYS A 43 -24.12 7.65 6.71
CA LYS A 43 -25.40 7.35 6.03
C LYS A 43 -25.70 8.26 4.84
N LYS A 44 -25.21 9.51 4.87
CA LYS A 44 -25.42 10.52 3.80
C LYS A 44 -24.28 10.56 2.77
N GLY A 45 -23.38 9.57 2.75
CA GLY A 45 -22.30 9.48 1.75
C GLY A 45 -21.03 10.27 2.08
N PHE A 46 -20.99 11.03 3.17
CA PHE A 46 -19.75 11.64 3.67
C PHE A 46 -18.81 10.58 4.27
N PHE A 47 -17.54 10.94 4.49
CA PHE A 47 -16.56 10.09 5.14
C PHE A 47 -16.02 10.77 6.40
N LEU A 48 -16.00 10.06 7.52
CA LEU A 48 -15.45 10.53 8.80
C LEU A 48 -14.10 9.86 9.03
N ILE A 49 -13.05 10.67 9.09
CA ILE A 49 -11.68 10.22 9.35
C ILE A 49 -11.48 10.02 10.85
N ASN A 50 -11.00 8.85 11.25
CA ASN A 50 -10.56 8.61 12.62
C ASN A 50 -9.06 8.93 12.73
N LYS A 51 -8.72 10.00 13.46
CA LYS A 51 -7.32 10.45 13.63
C LYS A 51 -6.41 9.37 14.23
N MET A 52 -6.96 8.41 15.00
CA MET A 52 -6.17 7.31 15.56
C MET A 52 -5.71 6.28 14.50
N LEU A 53 -6.44 6.16 13.39
CA LEU A 53 -6.09 5.24 12.30
C LEU A 53 -5.12 5.86 11.30
N VAL A 54 -4.89 7.17 11.40
CA VAL A 54 -3.91 7.87 10.57
C VAL A 54 -2.52 7.59 11.13
N PRO A 55 -1.62 6.96 10.35
CA PRO A 55 -0.27 6.68 10.83
C PRO A 55 0.50 7.98 11.06
N ASN A 56 1.03 8.13 12.28
CA ASN A 56 1.95 9.21 12.62
C ASN A 56 3.38 8.69 12.49
N LEU A 57 4.12 9.26 11.55
CA LEU A 57 5.52 8.92 11.35
C LEU A 57 6.36 9.72 12.36
N HIS A 58 6.99 9.02 13.30
CA HIS A 58 7.93 9.62 14.24
C HIS A 58 9.27 9.81 13.54
N VAL A 59 9.49 11.03 13.05
CA VAL A 59 10.74 11.42 12.40
C VAL A 59 11.67 12.02 13.46
N PRO A 60 12.89 11.51 13.65
CA PRO A 60 13.84 12.09 14.60
C PRO A 60 14.32 13.47 14.10
N GLU A 61 14.45 14.43 15.01
CA GLU A 61 14.93 15.78 14.69
C GLU A 61 16.44 15.79 14.37
N VAL A 62 17.21 14.96 15.08
CA VAL A 62 18.66 14.85 14.90
C VAL A 62 18.99 13.49 14.31
N ILE A 63 19.68 13.51 13.17
CA ILE A 63 20.25 12.32 12.55
C ILE A 63 21.74 12.30 12.90
N ASN A 64 22.25 11.14 13.32
CA ASN A 64 23.67 10.99 13.62
C ASN A 64 24.48 11.02 12.31
N GLU A 65 25.14 12.15 12.06
CA GLU A 65 25.93 12.39 10.84
C GLU A 65 27.10 11.42 10.66
N ASN A 66 27.58 10.81 11.74
CA ASN A 66 28.65 9.81 11.67
C ASN A 66 28.17 8.48 11.08
N LEU A 67 26.86 8.19 11.16
CA LEU A 67 26.27 6.96 10.63
C LEU A 67 25.85 7.19 9.18
N LYS A 68 26.46 6.42 8.28
CA LYS A 68 26.12 6.40 6.85
C LYS A 68 25.28 5.16 6.53
N PRO A 69 24.44 5.18 5.48
CA PRO A 69 23.63 4.03 5.08
C PRO A 69 24.47 2.84 4.60
N TYR A 70 25.74 3.07 4.25
CA TYR A 70 26.67 2.04 3.78
C TYR A 70 27.89 1.92 4.69
N VAL A 71 28.44 0.72 4.74
CA VAL A 71 29.63 0.37 5.52
C VAL A 71 30.81 0.10 4.56
N SER A 72 32.02 0.44 4.99
CA SER A 72 33.24 0.18 4.21
C SER A 72 33.44 -1.34 4.01
N PRO A 73 33.79 -1.80 2.79
CA PRO A 73 34.12 -3.21 2.53
C PRO A 73 35.32 -3.73 3.32
N LYS A 74 36.18 -2.83 3.83
CA LYS A 74 37.37 -3.17 4.63
C LYS A 74 37.03 -3.54 6.08
N THR A 75 35.79 -3.32 6.51
CA THR A 75 35.37 -3.59 7.89
C THR A 75 35.40 -5.11 8.15
N PRO A 76 36.04 -5.59 9.23
CA PRO A 76 36.11 -7.01 9.52
C PRO A 76 34.72 -7.58 9.79
N ARG A 77 34.44 -8.77 9.23
CA ARG A 77 33.18 -9.47 9.44
C ARG A 77 33.20 -10.20 10.77
N LEU A 78 32.36 -9.76 11.69
CA LEU A 78 32.18 -10.43 12.98
C LEU A 78 31.24 -11.63 12.82
N LYS A 79 31.55 -12.75 13.49
CA LYS A 79 30.61 -13.88 13.61
C LYS A 79 29.51 -13.49 14.60
N PRO A 80 28.22 -13.67 14.28
CA PRO A 80 27.16 -13.35 15.22
C PRO A 80 27.31 -14.21 16.47
N PHE A 81 27.27 -13.56 17.64
CA PHE A 81 27.28 -14.25 18.91
C PHE A 81 26.00 -15.07 19.04
N LYS A 82 26.12 -16.40 19.18
CA LYS A 82 24.98 -17.25 19.47
C LYS A 82 24.65 -17.09 20.95
N HIS A 83 23.51 -16.49 21.26
CA HIS A 83 23.00 -16.55 22.62
C HIS A 83 22.78 -18.02 23.03
N PRO A 84 23.14 -18.39 24.27
CA PRO A 84 23.15 -19.79 24.70
C PRO A 84 21.75 -20.41 24.83
N TYR A 85 20.69 -19.60 24.85
CA TYR A 85 19.31 -20.07 24.98
C TYR A 85 18.54 -19.87 23.66
N PRO A 86 17.89 -20.92 23.12
CA PRO A 86 16.92 -20.75 22.06
C PRO A 86 15.66 -20.12 22.66
N TYR A 87 15.28 -18.94 22.17
CA TYR A 87 13.94 -18.38 22.36
C TYR A 87 12.98 -18.97 21.34
#